data_AF-A0A0G0K637-F1
#
_entry.id   AF-A0A0G0K637-F1
#
_cell.length_a   1.000
_cell.length_b   1.000
_cell.length_c   1.000
_cell.angle_alpha   90.00
_cell.angle_beta   90.00
_cell.angle_gamma   90.00
#
_symmetry.space_group_name_H-M   'P 1'
#
loop_
_entity.id
_entity.type
_entity.pdbx_description
1 polymer ?
#
loop_
_entity_poly.entity_id
_entity_poly.type
_entity_poly.pdbx_seq_one_letter_code
_entity_poly.pdbx_strand_id
1 'polypeptide(L)'
;MVGTIGLYLFLRNHFSKIASTAAAVLFTYTPYKAVQIYVRGAMGEFLSLSLMPFFLYVSEKYNVEGKRKWFFLSVIISSLVILSHNYFWLLIFGFSGIYFAIGSFLNKNARLLRNFLFEVLMSFGIPAFWWLPAFLEQRLLYVQTPFPLIDHFPFIKQLIIPSWGYGASLWGPMDGMSFQLGIVNILVIISAFIVFTAVKQKSIIHYLSGQVVQ
;
A
#
# COMPACT_ATOMS: atom_id res chain seq x y z
N MET A 1 -9.28 -11.16 4.76
CA MET A 1 -10.30 -10.53 5.62
C MET A 1 -9.73 -9.36 6.41
N VAL A 2 -8.62 -9.53 7.14
CA VAL A 2 -7.95 -8.45 7.90
C VAL A 2 -7.72 -7.20 7.03
N GLY A 3 -6.96 -7.31 5.94
CA GLY A 3 -6.70 -6.13 5.10
C GLY A 3 -7.93 -5.44 4.52
N THR A 4 -9.00 -6.19 4.24
CA THR A 4 -10.29 -5.65 3.77
C THR A 4 -10.90 -4.70 4.80
N ILE A 5 -10.94 -5.14 6.06
CA ILE A 5 -11.47 -4.36 7.18
C ILE A 5 -10.58 -3.14 7.42
N GLY A 6 -9.25 -3.33 7.43
CA GLY A 6 -8.29 -2.24 7.60
C GLY A 6 -8.47 -1.15 6.55
N LEU A 7 -8.64 -1.55 5.28
CA LEU A 7 -8.82 -0.59 4.19
C LEU A 7 -10.16 0.13 4.28
N TYR A 8 -11.24 -0.58 4.62
CA TYR A 8 -12.54 0.05 4.85
C TYR A 8 -12.46 1.10 5.97
N LEU A 9 -11.84 0.77 7.11
CA LEU A 9 -11.70 1.68 8.24
C LEU A 9 -10.85 2.90 7.90
N PHE A 10 -9.73 2.69 7.20
CA PHE A 10 -8.89 3.77 6.69
C PHE A 10 -9.67 4.71 5.78
N LEU A 11 -10.28 4.17 4.72
CA LEU A 11 -10.99 4.98 3.73
C LEU A 11 -12.25 5.65 4.28
N ARG A 12 -12.88 5.07 5.31
CA ARG A 12 -14.08 5.67 5.93
C ARG A 12 -13.79 7.02 6.60
N ASN A 13 -12.54 7.29 6.98
CA ASN A 13 -12.13 8.60 7.49
C ASN A 13 -12.14 9.69 6.39
N HIS A 14 -12.04 9.30 5.11
CA HIS A 14 -11.82 10.23 3.99
C HIS A 14 -12.97 10.24 2.97
N PHE A 15 -13.71 9.14 2.84
CA PHE A 15 -14.68 8.93 1.78
C PHE A 15 -16.05 8.45 2.32
N SER A 16 -17.05 8.46 1.42
CA SER A 16 -18.38 7.95 1.71
C SER A 16 -18.36 6.46 2.04
N LYS A 17 -19.41 5.98 2.73
CA LYS A 17 -19.55 4.57 3.11
C LYS A 17 -19.46 3.67 1.87
N ILE A 18 -20.20 4.01 0.82
CA ILE A 18 -20.29 3.24 -0.43
C ILE A 18 -18.92 3.15 -1.10
N ALA A 19 -18.22 4.28 -1.27
CA ALA A 19 -16.89 4.32 -1.88
C ALA A 19 -15.87 3.49 -1.07
N SER A 20 -15.92 3.58 0.25
CA SER A 20 -15.04 2.83 1.15
C SER A 20 -15.30 1.32 1.06
N THR A 21 -16.56 0.87 1.03
CA THR A 21 -16.88 -0.55 0.81
C THR A 21 -16.47 -1.03 -0.57
N ALA A 22 -16.72 -0.25 -1.62
CA ALA A 22 -16.34 -0.62 -2.98
C ALA A 22 -14.83 -0.81 -3.11
N ALA A 23 -14.03 0.12 -2.55
CA ALA A 23 -12.57 0.00 -2.53
C ALA A 23 -12.08 -1.21 -1.72
N ALA A 24 -12.71 -1.51 -0.58
CA ALA A 24 -12.39 -2.70 0.22
C ALA A 24 -12.66 -4.00 -0.54
N VAL A 25 -13.77 -4.06 -1.29
CA VAL A 25 -14.10 -5.19 -2.17
C VAL A 25 -13.07 -5.33 -3.28
N LEU A 26 -12.78 -4.25 -4.02
CA LEU A 26 -11.77 -4.26 -5.08
C LEU A 26 -10.41 -4.73 -4.56
N PHE A 27 -9.96 -4.19 -3.43
CA PHE A 27 -8.72 -4.60 -2.80
C PHE A 27 -8.68 -6.09 -2.44
N THR A 28 -9.81 -6.67 -2.03
CA THR A 28 -9.89 -8.10 -1.69
C THR A 28 -9.71 -8.98 -2.93
N TYR A 29 -10.30 -8.56 -4.04
CA TYR A 29 -10.30 -9.30 -5.31
C TYR A 29 -9.19 -8.90 -6.28
N THR A 30 -8.23 -8.05 -5.86
CA THR A 30 -7.06 -7.73 -6.68
C THR A 30 -6.29 -9.01 -7.03
N PRO A 31 -6.09 -9.32 -8.33
CA PRO A 31 -5.49 -10.59 -8.77
C PRO A 31 -4.14 -10.92 -8.14
N TYR A 32 -3.33 -9.89 -7.85
CA TYR A 32 -2.04 -10.06 -7.18
C TYR A 32 -2.14 -10.86 -5.87
N LYS A 33 -3.22 -10.71 -5.09
CA LYS A 33 -3.40 -11.49 -3.84
C LYS A 33 -3.60 -12.97 -4.10
N ALA A 34 -4.31 -13.32 -5.18
CA ALA A 34 -4.48 -14.71 -5.57
C ALA A 34 -3.13 -15.31 -5.98
N VAL A 35 -2.31 -14.57 -6.72
CA VAL A 35 -0.95 -15.00 -7.09
C VAL A 35 -0.08 -15.23 -5.85
N GLN A 36 -0.14 -14.35 -4.85
CA GLN A 36 0.63 -14.51 -3.62
C GLN A 36 0.28 -15.79 -2.85
N ILE A 37 -1.00 -16.17 -2.81
CA ILE A 37 -1.48 -17.34 -2.06
C ILE A 37 -1.30 -18.62 -2.87
N TYR A 38 -1.79 -18.64 -4.11
CA TYR A 38 -1.96 -19.87 -4.88
C TYR A 38 -0.78 -20.20 -5.80
N VAL A 39 0.01 -19.20 -6.19
CA VAL A 39 1.15 -19.40 -7.11
C VAL A 39 2.46 -19.35 -6.34
N ARG A 40 2.72 -18.23 -5.63
CA ARG A 40 4.01 -17.99 -4.97
C ARG A 40 4.10 -18.57 -3.56
N GLY A 41 2.97 -18.79 -2.89
CA GLY A 41 2.96 -19.14 -1.46
C GLY A 41 3.65 -18.09 -0.56
N ALA A 42 3.75 -16.83 -1.01
CA ALA A 42 4.46 -15.76 -0.32
C ALA A 42 3.61 -15.16 0.81
N MET A 43 3.37 -15.97 1.84
CA MET A 43 2.48 -15.63 2.96
C MET A 43 2.95 -14.39 3.72
N GLY A 44 4.27 -14.18 3.82
CA GLY A 44 4.84 -12.99 4.45
C GLY A 44 4.49 -11.69 3.73
N GLU A 45 4.66 -11.65 2.40
CA GLU A 45 4.26 -10.48 1.59
C GLU A 45 2.74 -10.27 1.66
N PHE A 46 1.96 -11.34 1.59
CA PHE A 46 0.50 -11.28 1.68
C PHE A 46 0.01 -10.73 3.03
N LEU A 47 0.61 -11.18 4.14
CA LEU A 47 0.30 -10.69 5.48
C LEU A 47 0.67 -9.21 5.63
N SER A 48 1.85 -8.83 5.16
CA SER A 48 2.34 -7.45 5.18
C SER A 48 1.40 -6.50 4.40
N LEU A 49 0.99 -6.91 3.19
CA LEU A 49 -0.04 -6.21 2.39
C LEU A 49 -1.39 -6.11 3.11
N SER A 50 -1.76 -7.15 3.86
CA SER A 50 -3.01 -7.16 4.61
C SER A 50 -2.97 -6.27 5.85
N LEU A 51 -1.78 -6.05 6.44
CA LEU A 51 -1.60 -5.17 7.59
C LEU A 51 -1.43 -3.69 7.19
N MET A 52 -0.91 -3.41 5.99
CA MET A 52 -0.68 -2.04 5.50
C MET A 52 -1.87 -1.09 5.68
N PRO A 53 -3.11 -1.42 5.29
CA PRO A 53 -4.24 -0.49 5.46
C PRO A 53 -4.57 -0.23 6.93
N PHE A 54 -4.40 -1.23 7.79
CA PHE A 54 -4.59 -1.09 9.23
C PHE A 54 -3.53 -0.20 9.86
N PHE A 55 -2.27 -0.35 9.44
CA PHE A 55 -1.19 0.54 9.83
C PHE A 55 -1.56 1.99 9.53
N LEU A 56 -1.90 2.32 8.27
CA LEU A 56 -2.31 3.66 7.88
C LEU A 56 -3.48 4.20 8.73
N TYR A 57 -4.51 3.39 8.94
CA TYR A 57 -5.66 3.77 9.77
C TYR A 57 -5.25 4.15 11.21
N VAL A 58 -4.42 3.31 11.85
CA VAL A 58 -4.04 3.54 13.25
C VAL A 58 -3.05 4.70 13.38
N SER A 59 -2.10 4.85 12.44
CA SER A 59 -1.18 5.99 12.43
C SER A 59 -1.93 7.32 12.23
N GLU A 60 -3.00 7.34 11.42
CA GLU A 60 -3.89 8.51 11.33
C GLU A 60 -4.64 8.78 12.63
N LYS A 61 -5.20 7.75 13.26
CA LYS A 61 -5.90 7.89 14.55
C LYS A 61 -4.96 8.40 15.64
N TYR A 62 -3.71 7.97 15.64
CA TYR A 62 -2.68 8.50 16.54
C TYR A 62 -2.45 9.99 16.27
N ASN A 63 -2.33 10.41 15.01
CA ASN A 63 -2.13 11.81 14.66
C ASN A 63 -3.31 12.73 15.00
N VAL A 64 -4.55 12.26 14.83
CA VAL A 64 -5.76 13.04 15.09
C VAL A 64 -6.10 13.08 16.58
N GLU A 65 -6.08 11.94 17.27
CA GLU A 65 -6.52 11.87 18.68
C GLU A 65 -5.38 12.07 19.68
N GLY A 66 -4.12 11.84 19.29
CA GLY A 66 -2.95 11.99 20.18
C GLY A 66 -2.91 11.03 21.38
N LYS A 67 -3.78 10.03 21.43
CA LYS A 67 -3.89 9.10 22.58
C LYS A 67 -2.81 8.02 22.53
N ARG A 68 -2.24 7.70 23.70
CA ARG A 68 -1.22 6.64 23.87
C ARG A 68 -1.67 5.29 23.31
N LYS A 69 -2.95 4.93 23.43
CA LYS A 69 -3.49 3.66 22.89
C LYS A 69 -3.26 3.50 21.39
N TRP A 70 -3.40 4.59 20.63
CA TRP A 70 -3.26 4.55 19.17
C TRP A 70 -1.79 4.50 18.77
N PHE A 71 -0.93 5.20 19.51
CA PHE A 71 0.52 5.08 19.36
C PHE A 71 1.01 3.65 19.60
N PHE A 72 0.62 3.01 20.70
CA PHE A 72 1.05 1.64 20.97
C PHE A 72 0.50 0.66 19.93
N LEU A 73 -0.76 0.82 19.52
CA LEU A 73 -1.35 -0.03 18.50
C LEU A 73 -0.65 0.14 17.14
N SER A 74 -0.25 1.37 16.78
CA SER A 74 0.44 1.63 15.52
C SER A 74 1.85 1.06 15.52
N VAL A 75 2.57 1.18 16.64
CA VAL A 75 3.88 0.53 16.86
C VAL A 75 3.77 -1.00 16.75
N ILE A 76 2.76 -1.62 17.35
CA ILE A 76 2.55 -3.08 17.29
C ILE A 76 2.26 -3.52 15.85
N ILE A 77 1.34 -2.86 15.14
CA ILE A 77 0.99 -3.23 13.76
C ILE A 77 2.19 -3.05 12.82
N SER A 78 2.92 -1.95 12.95
CA SER A 78 4.15 -1.69 12.19
C SER A 78 5.23 -2.74 12.45
N SER A 79 5.38 -3.16 13.71
CA SER A 79 6.31 -4.24 14.07
C SER A 79 5.91 -5.57 13.43
N LEU A 80 4.61 -5.88 13.38
CA LEU A 80 4.10 -7.05 12.66
C LEU A 80 4.35 -6.95 11.16
N VAL A 81 4.26 -5.76 10.56
CA VAL A 81 4.60 -5.52 9.14
C VAL A 81 6.08 -5.85 8.87
N ILE A 82 6.98 -5.42 9.76
CA ILE A 82 8.43 -5.72 9.67
C ILE A 82 8.67 -7.23 9.80
N LEU A 83 8.06 -7.90 10.80
CA LEU A 83 8.20 -9.35 11.01
C LEU A 83 7.58 -10.18 9.90
N SER A 84 6.59 -9.65 9.18
CA SER A 84 5.89 -10.41 8.14
C SER A 84 6.80 -10.71 6.95
N HIS A 85 7.68 -9.77 6.56
CA HIS A 85 8.55 -9.97 5.40
C HIS A 85 9.78 -9.08 5.43
N ASN A 86 10.95 -9.66 5.20
CA ASN A 86 12.27 -9.05 5.45
C ASN A 86 12.50 -7.71 4.74
N TYR A 87 11.96 -7.54 3.53
CA TYR A 87 12.17 -6.34 2.71
C TYR A 87 10.89 -5.57 2.37
N PHE A 88 9.71 -6.18 2.57
CA PHE A 88 8.47 -5.59 2.04
C PHE A 88 8.02 -4.36 2.85
N TRP A 89 8.43 -4.30 4.12
CA TRP A 89 8.19 -3.15 4.98
C TRP A 89 8.81 -1.86 4.42
N LEU A 90 9.91 -1.94 3.65
CA LEU A 90 10.53 -0.77 3.00
C LEU A 90 9.56 -0.09 2.04
N LEU A 91 8.83 -0.88 1.25
CA LEU A 91 7.83 -0.36 0.31
C LEU A 91 6.65 0.24 1.07
N ILE A 92 6.12 -0.48 2.08
CA ILE A 92 4.98 -0.01 2.87
C ILE A 92 5.31 1.30 3.58
N PHE A 93 6.43 1.36 4.29
CA PHE A 93 6.83 2.56 5.01
C PHE A 93 7.29 3.68 4.07
N GLY A 94 7.91 3.37 2.93
CA GLY A 94 8.25 4.35 1.90
C GLY A 94 7.02 5.05 1.34
N PHE A 95 6.04 4.29 0.85
CA PHE A 95 4.79 4.88 0.33
C PHE A 95 3.96 5.58 1.40
N SER A 96 3.91 5.02 2.62
CA SER A 96 3.23 5.67 3.75
C SER A 96 3.94 6.95 4.19
N GLY A 97 5.28 6.98 4.13
CA GLY A 97 6.09 8.15 4.41
C GLY A 97 5.82 9.27 3.39
N ILE A 98 5.72 8.93 2.10
CA ILE A 98 5.30 9.87 1.05
C ILE A 98 3.90 10.41 1.36
N TYR A 99 2.95 9.55 1.73
CA TYR A 99 1.60 9.95 2.11
C TYR A 99 1.59 10.97 3.27
N PHE A 100 2.27 10.66 4.38
CA PHE A 100 2.35 11.57 5.53
C PHE A 100 3.18 12.83 5.26
N ALA A 101 4.19 12.76 4.39
CA ALA A 101 4.97 13.92 3.97
C ALA A 101 4.13 14.90 3.14
N ILE A 102 3.36 14.38 2.17
CA ILE A 102 2.40 15.19 1.40
C ILE A 102 1.36 15.81 2.34
N GLY A 103 0.77 15.00 3.24
CA GLY A 103 -0.20 15.50 4.22
C GLY A 103 0.38 16.57 5.14
N SER A 104 1.64 16.41 5.57
CA SER A 104 2.38 17.39 6.36
C SER A 104 2.60 18.70 5.59
N PHE A 105 2.96 18.62 4.31
CA PHE A 105 3.18 19.78 3.45
C PHE A 105 1.88 20.55 3.18
N LEU A 106 0.82 19.85 2.75
CA LEU A 106 -0.47 20.46 2.41
C LEU A 106 -1.13 21.15 3.62
N ASN A 107 -1.06 20.53 4.79
CA ASN A 107 -1.65 21.08 6.02
C ASN A 107 -0.69 22.02 6.79
N LYS A 108 0.52 22.28 6.26
CA LYS A 108 1.60 23.02 6.94
C LYS A 108 1.84 22.53 8.38
N ASN A 109 1.74 21.22 8.59
CA ASN A 109 1.78 20.60 9.90
C ASN A 109 2.83 19.48 9.95
N ALA A 110 4.06 19.85 10.32
CA ALA A 110 5.19 18.93 10.49
C ALA A 110 4.95 17.80 11.50
N ARG A 111 3.92 17.94 12.37
CA ARG A 111 3.56 16.92 13.35
C ARG A 111 3.21 15.59 12.68
N LEU A 112 2.55 15.60 11.52
CA LEU A 112 2.12 14.39 10.82
C LEU A 112 3.32 13.50 10.47
N LEU A 113 4.29 14.07 9.74
CA LEU A 113 5.50 13.36 9.36
C LEU A 113 6.36 13.00 10.56
N ARG A 114 6.52 13.91 11.53
CA ARG A 114 7.31 13.65 12.74
C ARG A 114 6.75 12.47 13.55
N ASN A 115 5.43 12.44 13.76
CA ASN A 115 4.79 11.36 14.51
C ASN A 115 4.91 10.03 13.77
N PHE A 116 4.76 10.02 12.45
CA PHE A 116 4.99 8.83 11.61
C PHE A 116 6.43 8.33 11.74
N LEU A 117 7.43 9.21 11.60
CA LEU A 117 8.83 8.83 11.73
C LEU A 117 9.16 8.29 13.13
N PHE A 118 8.58 8.91 14.16
CA PHE A 118 8.74 8.47 15.55
C PHE A 118 8.12 7.08 15.78
N GLU A 119 6.92 6.85 15.25
CA GLU A 119 6.25 5.55 15.30
C GLU A 119 7.06 4.46 14.57
N VAL A 120 7.50 4.73 13.34
CA VAL A 120 8.30 3.79 12.55
C VAL A 120 9.60 3.46 13.30
N LEU A 121 10.29 4.46 13.85
CA LEU A 121 11.49 4.26 14.66
C LEU A 121 11.22 3.34 15.86
N MET A 122 10.15 3.60 16.61
CA MET A 122 9.78 2.79 17.78
C MET A 122 9.38 1.36 17.40
N SER A 123 8.88 1.15 16.18
CA SER A 123 8.47 -0.15 15.67
C SER A 123 9.65 -1.08 15.37
N PHE A 124 10.87 -0.58 15.22
CA PHE A 124 12.05 -1.44 15.08
C PHE A 124 12.47 -2.13 16.39
N GLY A 125 12.00 -1.64 17.55
CA GLY A 125 12.37 -2.21 18.85
C GLY A 125 11.81 -3.61 19.08
N ILE A 126 10.54 -3.84 18.75
CA ILE A 126 9.86 -5.14 18.95
C ILE A 126 10.50 -6.28 18.13
N PRO A 127 10.75 -6.13 16.81
CA PRO A 127 11.37 -7.17 16.00
C PRO A 127 12.90 -7.22 16.12
N ALA A 128 13.51 -6.49 17.07
CA ALA A 128 14.97 -6.41 17.21
C ALA A 128 15.63 -7.77 17.40
N PHE A 129 14.96 -8.72 18.07
CA PHE A 129 15.46 -10.08 18.23
C PHE A 129 15.68 -10.82 16.90
N TRP A 130 15.02 -10.38 15.82
CA TRP A 130 15.11 -10.99 14.49
C TRP A 130 16.03 -10.19 13.55
N TRP A 131 15.79 -8.88 13.38
CA TRP A 131 16.54 -8.11 12.38
C TRP A 131 17.96 -7.74 12.83
N LEU A 132 18.18 -7.54 14.14
CA LEU A 132 19.49 -7.15 14.66
C LEU A 132 20.55 -8.26 14.47
N PRO A 133 20.31 -9.53 14.87
CA PRO A 133 21.27 -10.59 14.58
C PRO A 133 21.41 -10.82 13.08
N ALA A 134 20.31 -10.77 12.31
CA ALA A 134 20.36 -10.92 10.86
C ALA A 134 21.27 -9.86 10.19
N PHE A 135 21.26 -8.62 10.69
CA PHE A 135 22.13 -7.55 10.19
C PHE A 135 23.60 -7.72 10.61
N LEU A 136 23.86 -8.08 11.87
CA LEU A 136 25.22 -8.26 12.39
C LEU A 136 25.92 -9.47 11.76
N GLU A 137 25.18 -10.54 11.54
CA GLU A 137 25.68 -11.81 11.02
C GLU A 137 25.57 -11.91 9.50
N GLN A 138 25.00 -10.91 8.81
CA GLN A 138 24.78 -10.96 7.35
C GLN A 138 26.07 -11.26 6.57
N ARG A 139 27.23 -10.79 7.05
CA ARG A 139 28.54 -11.04 6.42
C ARG A 139 28.99 -12.50 6.49
N LEU A 140 28.47 -13.26 7.46
CA LEU A 140 28.73 -14.69 7.63
C LEU A 140 27.85 -15.53 6.71
N LEU A 141 26.75 -14.95 6.22
CA LEU A 141 25.81 -15.60 5.31
C LEU A 141 26.27 -15.39 3.86
N TYR A 142 26.75 -16.45 3.22
CA TYR A 142 27.10 -16.43 1.80
C TYR A 142 25.84 -16.47 0.94
N VAL A 143 25.15 -15.34 0.80
CA VAL A 143 23.93 -15.24 0.00
C VAL A 143 24.08 -14.11 -1.02
N GLN A 144 24.75 -14.42 -2.14
CA GLN A 144 24.45 -13.70 -3.38
C GLN A 144 23.22 -14.36 -3.98
N THR A 145 22.11 -13.63 -4.01
CA THR A 145 20.95 -14.03 -4.82
C THR A 145 21.35 -13.93 -6.29
N PRO A 146 21.34 -15.01 -7.08
CA PRO A 146 21.74 -15.00 -8.48
C PRO A 146 20.70 -14.34 -9.40
N PHE A 147 19.77 -13.57 -8.84
CA PHE A 147 18.60 -13.01 -9.51
C PHE A 147 18.71 -11.48 -9.56
N PRO A 148 19.15 -10.91 -10.69
CA PRO A 148 19.21 -9.46 -10.87
C PRO A 148 17.80 -8.86 -10.76
N LEU A 149 17.65 -7.80 -9.97
CA LEU A 149 16.34 -7.13 -9.80
C LEU A 149 15.76 -6.66 -11.14
N ILE A 150 16.64 -6.23 -12.06
CA ILE A 150 16.26 -5.71 -13.38
C ILE A 150 15.50 -6.75 -14.22
N ASP A 151 15.77 -8.03 -14.00
CA ASP A 151 15.20 -9.13 -14.77
C ASP A 151 13.75 -9.45 -14.37
N HIS A 152 13.30 -8.92 -13.25
CA HIS A 152 11.99 -9.20 -12.65
C HIS A 152 11.02 -8.02 -12.74
N PHE A 153 11.33 -6.98 -13.54
CA PHE A 153 10.38 -5.90 -13.78
C PHE A 153 9.34 -6.30 -14.85
N PRO A 154 8.04 -6.24 -14.52
CA PRO A 154 7.00 -6.62 -15.47
C PRO A 154 6.88 -5.61 -16.61
N PHE A 155 6.73 -6.12 -17.83
CA PHE A 155 6.39 -5.30 -18.99
C PHE A 155 4.95 -4.76 -18.87
N ILE A 156 4.68 -3.59 -19.46
CA ILE A 156 3.34 -2.95 -19.43
C ILE A 156 2.24 -3.92 -19.89
N LYS A 157 2.52 -4.74 -20.92
CA LYS A 157 1.57 -5.74 -21.41
C LYS A 157 1.19 -6.80 -20.36
N GLN A 158 2.12 -7.19 -19.49
CA GLN A 158 1.87 -8.18 -18.42
C GLN A 158 1.07 -7.61 -17.25
N LEU A 159 1.05 -6.27 -17.11
CA LEU A 159 0.21 -5.59 -16.11
C LEU A 159 -1.25 -5.49 -16.56
N ILE A 160 -1.51 -5.52 -17.88
CA ILE A 160 -2.83 -5.28 -18.46
C ILE A 160 -3.48 -6.58 -18.93
N ILE A 161 -2.75 -7.42 -19.67
CA ILE A 161 -3.28 -8.63 -20.27
C ILE A 161 -3.42 -9.71 -19.19
N PRO A 162 -4.62 -10.24 -18.94
CA PRO A 162 -4.81 -11.31 -17.98
C PRO A 162 -4.01 -12.54 -18.39
N SER A 163 -3.25 -13.09 -17.45
CA SER A 163 -2.62 -14.40 -17.56
C SER A 163 -2.79 -15.15 -16.24
N TRP A 164 -2.61 -16.46 -16.27
CA TRP A 164 -2.51 -17.28 -15.07
C TRP A 164 -1.59 -18.45 -15.34
N GLY A 165 -0.80 -18.82 -14.34
CA GLY A 165 0.15 -19.92 -14.39
C GLY A 165 0.82 -20.11 -13.04
N TYR A 166 1.63 -21.16 -12.94
CA TYR A 166 2.31 -21.59 -11.71
C TYR A 166 3.84 -21.53 -11.81
N GLY A 167 4.39 -20.86 -12.82
CA GLY A 167 5.84 -20.76 -12.99
C GLY A 167 6.46 -19.58 -12.23
N ALA A 168 7.79 -19.51 -12.26
CA ALA A 168 8.53 -18.42 -11.65
C ALA A 168 8.45 -17.12 -12.47
N SER A 169 8.91 -16.02 -11.86
CA SER A 169 9.30 -14.85 -12.63
C SER A 169 10.64 -15.12 -13.30
N LEU A 170 10.70 -14.94 -14.61
CA LEU A 170 11.87 -15.11 -15.46
C LEU A 170 12.11 -13.82 -16.23
N TRP A 171 13.34 -13.65 -16.70
CA TRP A 171 13.63 -12.55 -17.61
C TRP A 171 12.79 -12.66 -18.90
N GLY A 172 12.16 -11.55 -19.28
CA GLY A 172 11.38 -11.44 -20.51
C GLY A 172 9.88 -11.57 -20.32
N PRO A 173 9.09 -11.51 -21.41
CA PRO A 173 7.63 -11.41 -21.33
C PRO A 173 6.90 -12.74 -21.08
N MET A 174 7.64 -13.86 -21.04
CA MET A 174 7.09 -15.22 -20.97
C MET A 174 7.16 -15.76 -19.54
N ASP A 175 6.73 -14.95 -18.58
CA ASP A 175 6.64 -15.35 -17.19
C ASP A 175 5.58 -16.41 -16.95
N GLY A 176 5.89 -17.36 -16.06
CA GLY A 176 4.95 -18.39 -15.65
C GLY A 176 3.96 -17.92 -14.60
N MET A 177 4.18 -16.76 -13.98
CA MET A 177 3.26 -16.12 -13.04
C MET A 177 2.68 -14.83 -13.60
N SER A 178 1.49 -14.48 -13.13
CA SER A 178 0.77 -13.28 -13.58
C SER A 178 1.17 -12.04 -12.78
N PHE A 179 1.41 -10.93 -13.47
CA PHE A 179 1.61 -9.59 -12.89
C PHE A 179 0.40 -8.66 -13.09
N GLN A 180 -0.72 -9.18 -13.60
CA GLN A 180 -1.86 -8.36 -13.96
C GLN A 180 -2.39 -7.54 -12.78
N LEU A 181 -2.75 -6.29 -13.07
CA LEU A 181 -3.44 -5.42 -12.11
C LEU A 181 -4.93 -5.78 -11.98
N GLY A 182 -5.47 -6.48 -12.98
CA GLY A 182 -6.87 -6.86 -13.09
C GLY A 182 -7.68 -5.84 -13.86
N ILE A 183 -8.41 -6.31 -14.87
CA ILE A 183 -9.21 -5.45 -15.78
C ILE A 183 -10.21 -4.58 -15.01
N VAL A 184 -10.82 -5.11 -13.95
CA VAL A 184 -11.77 -4.37 -13.11
C VAL A 184 -11.09 -3.19 -12.43
N ASN A 185 -9.89 -3.37 -11.87
CA ASN A 185 -9.14 -2.29 -11.24
C ASN A 185 -8.77 -1.21 -12.25
N ILE A 186 -8.36 -1.61 -13.46
CA ILE A 186 -8.03 -0.69 -14.56
C ILE A 186 -9.26 0.12 -14.97
N LEU A 187 -10.40 -0.53 -15.19
CA LEU A 187 -11.65 0.16 -15.55
C LEU A 187 -12.09 1.14 -14.45
N VAL A 188 -11.94 0.78 -13.17
CA VAL A 188 -12.23 1.69 -12.05
C VAL A 188 -11.31 2.91 -12.07
N ILE A 189 -10.01 2.73 -12.32
CA ILE A 189 -9.06 3.86 -12.43
C ILE A 189 -9.43 4.77 -13.61
N ILE A 190 -9.71 4.18 -14.79
CA ILE A 190 -10.08 4.94 -15.99
C ILE A 190 -11.39 5.72 -15.78
N SER A 191 -12.42 5.06 -15.25
CA SER A 191 -13.70 5.70 -14.95
C SER A 191 -13.57 6.81 -13.91
N ALA A 192 -12.80 6.59 -12.85
CA ALA A 192 -12.50 7.63 -11.86
C ALA A 192 -11.79 8.83 -12.50
N PHE A 193 -10.84 8.60 -13.40
CA PHE A 193 -10.14 9.66 -14.12
C PHE A 193 -11.07 10.46 -15.04
N ILE A 194 -11.94 9.79 -15.81
CA ILE A 194 -12.92 10.43 -16.70
C ILE A 194 -13.92 11.26 -15.89
N VAL A 195 -14.43 10.73 -14.78
CA VAL A 195 -15.35 11.46 -13.90
C VAL A 195 -14.65 12.69 -13.31
N PHE A 196 -13.41 12.55 -12.86
CA PHE A 196 -12.64 13.66 -12.31
C PHE A 196 -12.43 14.79 -13.31
N THR A 197 -12.08 14.49 -14.57
CA THR A 197 -11.89 15.50 -15.62
C THR A 197 -13.22 16.13 -16.04
N ALA A 198 -14.29 15.34 -16.18
CA ALA A 198 -15.62 15.83 -16.54
C ALA A 198 -16.20 16.79 -15.48
N VAL A 199 -16.00 16.48 -14.19
CA VAL A 199 -16.46 17.35 -13.09
C VAL A 199 -15.68 18.67 -13.07
N LYS A 200 -14.35 18.63 -13.26
CA LYS A 200 -13.53 19.85 -13.37
C LYS A 200 -13.90 20.70 -14.58
N GLN A 201 -14.21 20.07 -15.71
CA GLN A 201 -14.61 20.79 -16.91
C GLN A 201 -15.95 21.53 -16.70
N LYS A 202 -16.92 20.89 -16.03
CA LYS A 202 -18.19 21.54 -15.66
C LYS A 202 -17.99 22.70 -14.68
N SER A 203 -17.11 22.58 -13.68
CA SER A 203 -16.84 23.69 -12.75
C SER A 203 -16.17 24.88 -13.43
N ILE A 204 -15.28 24.64 -14.41
CA ILE A 204 -14.64 25.69 -15.20
C ILE A 204 -15.65 26.35 -16.16
N ILE A 205 -16.49 25.57 -16.84
CA ILE A 205 -17.54 26.10 -17.73
C ILE A 205 -18.55 26.92 -16.92
N HIS A 206 -18.95 26.49 -15.72
CA HIS A 206 -19.86 27.25 -14.85
C HIS A 206 -19.26 28.58 -14.36
N TYR A 207 -17.94 28.62 -14.10
CA TYR A 207 -17.22 29.85 -13.74
C TYR A 207 -17.09 30.82 -14.92
N LEU A 208 -16.95 30.29 -16.14
CA LEU A 208 -16.88 31.07 -17.38
C LEU A 208 -18.27 31.49 -17.91
N SER A 209 -19.34 30.78 -17.55
CA SER A 209 -20.70 31.07 -18.01
C SER A 209 -21.44 32.12 -17.16
N GLY A 210 -20.81 32.69 -16.12
CA GLY A 210 -21.23 33.95 -15.52
C GLY A 210 -22.72 34.12 -15.23
N GLN A 211 -23.41 33.13 -14.67
CA GLN A 211 -24.72 33.38 -14.07
C GLN A 211 -24.52 33.85 -12.64
N VAL A 212 -24.32 35.16 -12.51
CA VAL A 212 -24.75 35.92 -11.34
C VAL A 212 -26.25 35.65 -11.18
N VAL A 213 -26.60 34.73 -10.29
CA VAL A 213 -27.98 34.60 -9.82
C VAL A 213 -28.13 35.64 -8.72
N GLN A 214 -28.89 36.70 -9.04
CA GLN A 214 -29.51 37.61 -8.06
C GLN A 214 -30.48 36.85 -7.16
#